data_AF-A0A849GSD5-F1
#
_entry.id   AF-A0A849GSD5-F1
#
_cell.length_a   1.000
_cell.length_b   1.000
_cell.length_c   1.000
_cell.angle_alpha   90.00
_cell.angle_beta   90.00
_cell.angle_gamma   90.00
#
_symmetry.space_group_name_H-M   'P 1'
#
loop_
_entity.id
_entity.type
_entity.pdbx_description
1 polymer ?
#
loop_
_entity_poly.entity_id
_entity_poly.type
_entity_poly.pdbx_seq_one_letter_code
_entity_poly.pdbx_strand_id
1 'polypeptide(L)'
;MTALQGSSPRRPGSGIDSPQVVQDDPALDDRYREYRRRQAKGLASILPKEAVRPLYARAREWGRETGNEVEKDPLATLYLFLERLLPLPPQDVWEGDRQAHLDAHVKEEFASPPAHRRSSPPVTVESRGMEMDGLRWRATLNLFRRDEAWRGFIVFNPVGEDEMVRTADIFREEDPDEIRNRFLGFHNQTLQAFLRSVLP
;
A
#
# COMPACT_ATOMS: atom_id res chain seq x y z
N MET A 1 -41.50 -2.44 -51.79
CA MET A 1 -41.38 -3.62 -50.90
C MET A 1 -40.26 -3.33 -49.93
N THR A 2 -40.62 -3.06 -48.68
CA THR A 2 -39.77 -2.51 -47.62
C THR A 2 -39.29 -3.67 -46.75
N ALA A 3 -37.98 -3.91 -46.69
CA ALA A 3 -37.40 -4.93 -45.82
C ALA A 3 -37.01 -4.32 -44.47
N LEU A 4 -37.43 -5.00 -43.41
CA LEU A 4 -37.44 -4.58 -42.02
C LEU A 4 -36.03 -4.42 -41.41
N GLN A 5 -35.89 -3.34 -40.65
CA GLN A 5 -34.81 -3.09 -39.70
C GLN A 5 -34.83 -4.15 -38.59
N GLY A 6 -33.75 -4.93 -38.48
CA GLY A 6 -33.42 -5.73 -37.30
C GLY A 6 -32.43 -4.96 -36.42
N SER A 7 -32.94 -4.13 -35.52
CA SER A 7 -32.15 -3.48 -34.47
C SER A 7 -31.70 -4.52 -33.45
N SER A 8 -30.43 -4.93 -33.50
CA SER A 8 -29.79 -5.62 -32.38
C SER A 8 -29.33 -4.60 -31.33
N PRO A 9 -29.59 -4.80 -30.03
CA PRO A 9 -29.19 -3.86 -28.99
C PRO A 9 -27.67 -3.84 -28.86
N ARG A 10 -27.09 -2.63 -28.90
CA ARG A 10 -25.69 -2.37 -28.54
C ARG A 10 -25.45 -2.91 -27.13
N ARG A 11 -24.49 -3.83 -26.98
CA ARG A 11 -23.90 -4.17 -25.68
C ARG A 11 -23.34 -2.89 -25.05
N PRO A 12 -23.70 -2.51 -23.82
CA PRO A 12 -22.97 -1.50 -23.08
C PRO A 12 -21.74 -2.19 -22.49
N GLY A 13 -20.64 -2.16 -23.24
CA GLY A 13 -19.34 -2.58 -22.76
C GLY A 13 -18.30 -1.62 -23.32
N SER A 14 -17.85 -0.69 -22.48
CA SER A 14 -16.49 -0.11 -22.47
C SER A 14 -16.53 1.25 -21.79
N GLY A 15 -15.76 1.41 -20.70
CA GLY A 15 -15.32 2.73 -20.26
C GLY A 15 -15.55 3.05 -18.79
N ILE A 16 -15.05 2.22 -17.87
CA ILE A 16 -14.59 2.73 -16.56
C ILE A 16 -13.28 2.03 -16.18
N ASP A 17 -12.35 1.92 -17.14
CA ASP A 17 -10.92 1.82 -16.83
C ASP A 17 -10.35 3.22 -17.07
N SER A 18 -10.48 4.08 -16.06
CA SER A 18 -9.81 5.38 -16.08
C SER A 18 -8.63 5.31 -15.10
N PRO A 19 -7.37 5.17 -15.58
CA PRO A 19 -6.16 5.25 -14.76
C PRO A 19 -6.06 6.54 -13.93
N GLN A 20 -6.85 7.56 -14.29
CA GLN A 20 -6.88 8.88 -13.62
C GLN A 20 -7.58 8.87 -12.25
N VAL A 21 -8.27 7.78 -11.88
CA VAL A 21 -9.01 7.66 -10.61
C VAL A 21 -8.10 7.04 -9.53
N VAL A 22 -6.78 6.97 -9.74
CA VAL A 22 -5.85 6.14 -8.93
C VAL A 22 -4.87 6.95 -8.06
N GLN A 23 -4.91 8.29 -8.10
CA GLN A 23 -3.70 9.09 -7.84
C GLN A 23 -3.53 9.82 -6.50
N ASP A 24 -4.31 9.54 -5.44
CA ASP A 24 -4.04 10.13 -4.12
C ASP A 24 -3.92 9.05 -3.04
N ASP A 25 -2.68 8.73 -2.67
CA ASP A 25 -2.35 7.93 -1.48
C ASP A 25 -2.00 8.91 -0.34
N PRO A 26 -2.90 9.14 0.63
CA PRO A 26 -2.73 10.20 1.63
C PRO A 26 -1.58 9.94 2.62
N ALA A 27 -0.93 8.77 2.54
CA ALA A 27 0.14 8.34 3.44
C ALA A 27 1.52 8.19 2.75
N LEU A 28 1.74 8.81 1.58
CA LEU A 28 2.99 8.67 0.82
C LEU A 28 4.25 9.01 1.64
N ASP A 29 4.22 10.09 2.41
CA ASP A 29 5.34 10.50 3.28
C ASP A 29 5.69 9.41 4.31
N ASP A 30 4.68 8.83 4.94
CA ASP A 30 4.88 7.78 5.95
C ASP A 30 5.37 6.48 5.32
N ARG A 31 4.89 6.14 4.11
CA ARG A 31 5.40 4.99 3.36
C ARG A 31 6.84 5.17 2.94
N TYR A 32 7.20 6.35 2.44
CA TYR A 32 8.57 6.63 2.07
C TYR A 32 9.50 6.53 3.28
N ARG A 33 9.09 7.07 4.44
CA ARG A 33 9.82 6.90 5.71
C ARG A 33 9.97 5.42 6.09
N GLU A 34 8.93 4.62 5.95
CA GLU A 34 9.00 3.19 6.28
C GLU A 34 9.85 2.41 5.27
N TYR A 35 9.81 2.77 3.98
CA TYR A 35 10.74 2.25 2.96
C TYR A 35 12.19 2.50 3.38
N ARG A 36 12.55 3.74 3.73
CA ARG A 36 13.91 4.07 4.18
C ARG A 36 14.35 3.23 5.39
N ARG A 37 13.46 3.09 6.38
CA ARG A 37 13.70 2.23 7.56
C ARG A 37 13.90 0.77 7.19
N ARG A 38 13.11 0.23 6.25
CA ARG A 38 13.27 -1.15 5.76
C ARG A 38 14.63 -1.34 5.11
N GLN A 39 15.06 -0.42 4.25
CA GLN A 39 16.38 -0.48 3.61
C GLN A 39 17.52 -0.46 4.65
N ALA A 40 17.43 0.39 5.66
CA ALA A 40 18.42 0.44 6.74
C ALA A 40 18.48 -0.85 7.57
N LYS A 41 17.33 -1.46 7.87
CA LYS A 41 17.27 -2.77 8.54
C LYS A 41 17.83 -3.89 7.67
N GLY A 42 17.52 -3.86 6.37
CA GLY A 42 18.06 -4.81 5.38
C GLY A 42 19.58 -4.71 5.28
N LEU A 43 20.14 -3.50 5.31
CA LEU A 43 21.60 -3.32 5.38
C LEU A 43 22.17 -3.92 6.67
N ALA A 44 21.56 -3.65 7.82
CA ALA A 44 22.03 -4.18 9.09
C ALA A 44 22.05 -5.71 9.16
N SER A 45 21.15 -6.41 8.44
CA SER A 45 21.12 -7.88 8.43
C SER A 45 22.23 -8.52 7.60
N ILE A 46 22.79 -7.80 6.62
CA ILE A 46 23.87 -8.29 5.76
C ILE A 46 25.27 -7.82 6.21
N LEU A 47 25.34 -6.90 7.19
CA LEU A 47 26.62 -6.43 7.71
C LEU A 47 27.40 -7.56 8.41
N PRO A 48 28.73 -7.64 8.22
CA PRO A 48 29.59 -8.48 9.04
C PRO A 48 29.45 -8.12 10.52
N LYS A 49 29.42 -9.11 11.41
CA LYS A 49 29.23 -8.89 12.86
C LYS A 49 30.30 -7.97 13.45
N GLU A 50 31.51 -8.04 12.90
CA GLU A 50 32.68 -7.25 13.29
C GLU A 50 32.49 -5.77 12.94
N ALA A 51 31.71 -5.46 11.91
CA ALA A 51 31.42 -4.09 11.47
C ALA A 51 30.32 -3.41 12.31
N VAL A 52 29.48 -4.17 13.02
CA VAL A 52 28.35 -3.63 13.79
C VAL A 52 28.82 -2.74 14.94
N ARG A 53 29.82 -3.17 15.72
CA ARG A 53 30.27 -2.40 16.90
C ARG A 53 30.90 -1.05 16.52
N PRO A 54 31.82 -0.96 15.55
CA PRO A 54 32.36 0.31 15.09
C PRO A 54 31.29 1.25 14.50
N LEU A 55 30.35 0.70 13.72
CA LEU A 55 29.26 1.49 13.14
C LEU A 55 28.32 2.04 14.21
N TYR A 56 28.01 1.23 15.23
CA TYR A 56 27.21 1.68 16.36
C TYR A 56 27.91 2.78 17.17
N ALA A 57 29.21 2.69 17.41
CA ALA A 57 29.96 3.76 18.09
C ALA A 57 29.84 5.09 17.35
N ARG A 58 30.04 5.08 16.02
CA ARG A 58 29.83 6.26 15.17
C ARG A 58 28.40 6.77 15.19
N ALA A 59 27.42 5.86 15.15
CA ALA A 59 26.00 6.22 15.23
C ALA A 59 25.66 6.92 16.56
N ARG A 60 26.27 6.51 17.68
CA ARG A 60 26.09 7.17 18.98
C ARG A 60 26.70 8.56 19.02
N GLU A 61 27.92 8.73 18.53
CA GLU A 61 28.58 10.04 18.45
C GLU A 61 27.74 11.00 17.62
N TRP A 62 27.34 10.56 16.43
CA TRP A 62 26.43 11.31 15.55
C TRP A 62 25.08 11.61 16.22
N GLY A 63 24.48 10.65 16.92
CA GLY A 63 23.21 10.82 17.62
C GLY A 63 23.27 11.89 18.70
N ARG A 64 24.39 11.96 19.45
CA ARG A 64 24.63 13.01 20.45
C ARG A 64 24.81 14.38 19.83
N GLU A 65 25.58 14.46 18.74
CA GLU A 65 25.84 15.72 18.03
C GLU A 65 24.56 16.30 17.40
N THR A 66 23.65 15.44 16.92
CA THR A 66 22.45 15.85 16.20
C THR A 66 21.17 15.85 17.03
N GLY A 67 21.23 15.40 18.29
CA GLY A 67 20.05 15.25 19.15
C GLY A 67 19.10 14.11 18.74
N ASN A 68 19.55 13.17 17.90
CA ASN A 68 18.76 12.03 17.40
C ASN A 68 19.06 10.73 18.16
N GLU A 69 19.72 10.80 19.31
CA GLU A 69 19.98 9.62 20.14
C GLU A 69 18.67 9.06 20.70
N VAL A 70 18.37 7.79 20.37
CA VAL A 70 17.20 7.07 20.89
C VAL A 70 17.63 6.29 22.12
N GLU A 71 17.58 6.93 23.30
CA GLU A 71 18.13 6.38 24.55
C GLU A 71 17.58 4.98 24.92
N LYS A 72 16.31 4.71 24.59
CA LYS A 72 15.64 3.44 24.95
C LYS A 72 15.89 2.30 23.96
N ASP A 73 16.43 2.59 22.78
CA ASP A 73 16.69 1.59 21.75
C ASP A 73 18.02 1.88 21.00
N PRO A 74 19.11 1.24 21.46
CA PRO A 74 20.42 1.29 20.80
C PRO A 74 20.36 0.98 19.30
N LEU A 75 19.54 0.00 18.89
CA LEU A 75 19.43 -0.39 17.48
C LEU A 75 18.68 0.67 16.66
N ALA A 76 17.70 1.36 17.25
CA ALA A 76 17.02 2.47 16.57
C ALA A 76 17.99 3.59 16.19
N THR A 77 18.94 3.94 17.05
CA THR A 77 19.97 4.96 16.73
C THR A 77 20.87 4.50 15.58
N LEU A 78 21.23 3.21 15.55
CA LEU A 78 21.97 2.62 14.43
C LEU A 78 21.18 2.69 13.12
N TYR A 79 19.89 2.35 13.11
CA TYR A 79 19.08 2.39 11.90
C TYR A 79 18.94 3.80 11.34
N LEU A 80 18.70 4.80 12.18
CA LEU A 80 18.66 6.21 11.75
C LEU A 80 19.99 6.65 11.11
N PHE A 81 21.10 6.19 11.66
CA PHE A 81 22.42 6.46 11.09
C PHE A 81 22.61 5.77 9.73
N LEU A 82 22.19 4.50 9.59
CA LEU A 82 22.26 3.77 8.33
C LEU A 82 21.36 4.37 7.24
N GLU A 83 20.17 4.89 7.60
CA GLU A 83 19.27 5.61 6.68
C GLU A 83 19.91 6.85 6.05
N ARG A 84 20.94 7.42 6.68
CA ARG A 84 21.73 8.55 6.15
C ARG A 84 22.86 8.09 5.24
N LEU A 85 23.43 6.91 5.50
CA LEU A 85 24.56 6.39 4.73
C LEU A 85 24.12 5.74 3.41
N LEU A 86 22.92 5.18 3.39
CA LEU A 86 22.37 4.55 2.18
C LEU A 86 22.08 5.61 1.11
N PRO A 87 22.50 5.39 -0.15
CA PRO A 87 22.13 6.25 -1.27
C PRO A 87 20.69 5.96 -1.69
N LEU A 88 19.73 6.33 -0.84
CA LEU A 88 18.31 6.10 -1.07
C LEU A 88 17.80 7.09 -2.13
N PRO A 89 16.91 6.66 -3.04
CA PRO A 89 16.33 7.55 -4.04
C PRO A 89 15.59 8.71 -3.36
N PRO A 90 15.62 9.93 -3.91
CA PRO A 90 14.72 11.00 -3.51
C PRO A 90 13.25 10.56 -3.54
N GLN A 91 12.40 11.20 -2.73
CA GLN A 91 11.01 10.80 -2.56
C GLN A 91 10.22 10.80 -3.87
N ASP A 92 10.37 11.85 -4.68
CA ASP A 92 9.74 12.00 -5.99
C ASP A 92 10.14 10.87 -6.97
N VAL A 93 11.42 10.48 -6.94
CA VAL A 93 11.92 9.36 -7.75
C VAL A 93 11.33 8.04 -7.27
N TRP A 94 11.28 7.82 -5.96
CA TRP A 94 10.68 6.63 -5.36
C TRP A 94 9.17 6.53 -5.64
N GLU A 95 8.44 7.64 -5.56
CA GLU A 95 7.01 7.70 -5.86
C GLU A 95 6.72 7.32 -7.31
N GLY A 96 7.51 7.87 -8.26
CA GLY A 96 7.39 7.54 -9.68
C GLY A 96 7.67 6.05 -9.96
N ASP A 97 8.72 5.51 -9.35
CA ASP A 97 9.06 4.08 -9.47
C ASP A 97 7.97 3.18 -8.86
N ARG A 98 7.47 3.53 -7.67
CA ARG A 98 6.38 2.81 -7.01
C ARG A 98 5.11 2.82 -7.85
N GLN A 99 4.77 3.94 -8.47
CA GLN A 99 3.60 4.02 -9.33
C GLN A 99 3.73 3.14 -10.58
N ALA A 100 4.93 3.07 -11.17
CA ALA A 100 5.20 2.21 -12.32
C ALA A 100 5.28 0.72 -11.96
N HIS A 101 5.70 0.39 -10.73
CA HIS A 101 6.03 -0.97 -10.29
C HIS A 101 5.42 -1.33 -8.94
N LEU A 102 4.13 -1.01 -8.74
CA LEU A 102 3.43 -1.19 -7.46
C LEU A 102 3.58 -2.60 -6.90
N ASP A 103 3.48 -3.62 -7.76
CA ASP A 103 3.58 -5.03 -7.39
C ASP A 103 4.94 -5.38 -6.77
N ALA A 104 6.02 -4.78 -7.27
CA ALA A 104 7.37 -5.02 -6.76
C ALA A 104 7.56 -4.35 -5.38
N HIS A 105 7.04 -3.13 -5.22
CA HIS A 105 7.10 -2.39 -3.95
C HIS A 105 6.26 -3.03 -2.85
N VAL A 106 5.08 -3.54 -3.22
CA VAL A 106 4.28 -4.43 -2.37
C VAL A 106 5.18 -5.60 -1.98
N LYS A 107 5.63 -6.44 -2.93
CA LYS A 107 6.43 -7.64 -2.61
C LYS A 107 7.63 -7.36 -1.71
N GLU A 108 8.37 -6.27 -1.93
CA GLU A 108 9.51 -5.86 -1.11
C GLU A 108 9.12 -5.40 0.31
N GLU A 109 8.05 -4.61 0.46
CA GLU A 109 7.50 -4.21 1.76
C GLU A 109 7.20 -5.42 2.63
N PHE A 110 6.81 -6.51 1.97
CA PHE A 110 6.31 -7.69 2.64
C PHE A 110 7.31 -8.85 2.75
N ALA A 111 8.36 -8.86 1.92
CA ALA A 111 9.51 -9.77 2.04
C ALA A 111 10.50 -9.34 3.14
N SER A 112 10.44 -8.08 3.57
CA SER A 112 11.26 -7.58 4.68
C SER A 112 10.92 -8.30 5.99
N PRO A 113 11.91 -8.70 6.82
CA PRO A 113 11.65 -9.34 8.11
C PRO A 113 10.69 -8.46 8.93
N PRO A 114 9.62 -9.03 9.50
CA PRO A 114 8.61 -8.22 10.17
C PRO A 114 9.27 -7.41 11.27
N ALA A 115 9.00 -6.10 11.29
CA ALA A 115 9.10 -5.34 12.52
C ALA A 115 8.03 -5.92 13.45
N HIS A 116 8.38 -6.98 14.18
CA HIS A 116 7.49 -7.65 15.11
C HIS A 116 6.78 -6.58 15.94
N ARG A 117 5.44 -6.51 15.81
CA ARG A 117 4.48 -5.72 16.61
C ARG A 117 3.96 -4.39 16.05
N ARG A 118 4.25 -3.96 14.82
CA ARG A 118 3.50 -2.83 14.21
C ARG A 118 2.71 -3.29 13.00
N SER A 119 1.42 -3.00 12.98
CA SER A 119 0.61 -3.07 11.76
C SER A 119 1.27 -2.13 10.76
N SER A 120 1.73 -2.65 9.62
CA SER A 120 2.11 -1.78 8.51
C SER A 120 0.89 -0.93 8.13
N PRO A 121 1.10 0.36 7.78
CA PRO A 121 0.00 1.16 7.26
C PRO A 121 -0.60 0.47 6.03
N PRO A 122 -1.93 0.39 5.90
CA PRO A 122 -2.55 -0.31 4.77
C PRO A 122 -2.06 0.27 3.44
N VAL A 123 -1.65 -0.59 2.51
CA VAL A 123 -1.18 -0.23 1.17
C VAL A 123 -2.33 -0.33 0.19
N THR A 124 -2.57 0.73 -0.57
CA THR A 124 -3.44 0.66 -1.74
C THR A 124 -2.80 -0.24 -2.78
N VAL A 125 -3.40 -1.39 -3.02
CA VAL A 125 -2.88 -2.39 -3.97
C VAL A 125 -3.62 -2.34 -5.30
N GLU A 126 -4.91 -2.02 -5.28
CA GLU A 126 -5.75 -2.06 -6.49
C GLU A 126 -6.97 -1.15 -6.32
N SER A 127 -7.48 -0.58 -7.41
CA SER A 127 -8.69 0.25 -7.39
C SER A 127 -9.60 -0.05 -8.57
N ARG A 128 -10.92 -0.04 -8.34
CA ARG A 128 -11.92 -0.31 -9.37
C ARG A 128 -13.07 0.69 -9.30
N GLY A 129 -13.52 1.13 -10.46
CA GLY A 129 -14.76 1.90 -10.60
C GLY A 129 -15.99 1.01 -10.48
N MET A 130 -17.04 1.50 -9.83
CA MET A 130 -18.35 0.88 -9.78
C MET A 130 -19.45 1.94 -9.75
N GLU A 131 -20.68 1.53 -10.03
CA GLU A 131 -21.87 2.38 -9.94
C GLU A 131 -22.87 1.72 -9.00
N MET A 132 -23.53 2.50 -8.15
CA MET A 132 -24.62 2.07 -7.27
C MET A 132 -25.63 3.21 -7.14
N ASP A 133 -26.90 2.92 -7.38
CA ASP A 133 -28.00 3.89 -7.31
C ASP A 133 -27.77 5.19 -8.10
N GLY A 134 -27.09 5.07 -9.25
CA GLY A 134 -26.76 6.20 -10.12
C GLY A 134 -25.55 7.03 -9.68
N LEU A 135 -24.95 6.71 -8.52
CA LEU A 135 -23.71 7.29 -8.04
C LEU A 135 -22.52 6.45 -8.47
N ARG A 136 -21.42 7.12 -8.83
CA ARG A 136 -20.14 6.49 -9.14
C ARG A 136 -19.31 6.37 -7.87
N TRP A 137 -18.75 5.20 -7.66
CA TRP A 137 -17.89 4.89 -6.52
C TRP A 137 -16.56 4.31 -6.99
N ARG A 138 -15.53 4.57 -6.21
CA ARG A 138 -14.21 3.96 -6.31
C ARG A 138 -14.06 2.98 -5.16
N ALA A 139 -13.86 1.70 -5.47
CA ALA A 139 -13.52 0.67 -4.52
C ALA A 139 -12.00 0.46 -4.53
N THR A 140 -11.33 0.68 -3.41
CA THR A 140 -9.87 0.58 -3.26
C THR A 140 -9.50 -0.52 -2.27
N LEU A 141 -8.73 -1.50 -2.74
CA LEU A 141 -8.19 -2.57 -1.91
C LEU A 141 -7.00 -2.06 -1.10
N ASN A 142 -7.11 -2.20 0.22
CA ASN A 142 -6.06 -1.84 1.16
C ASN A 142 -5.56 -3.10 1.88
N LEU A 143 -4.25 -3.40 1.79
CA LEU A 143 -3.63 -4.57 2.42
C LEU A 143 -2.66 -4.18 3.53
N PHE A 144 -2.62 -4.97 4.59
CA PHE A 144 -1.63 -4.85 5.66
C PHE A 144 -1.34 -6.21 6.27
N ARG A 145 -0.23 -6.31 7.02
CA ARG A 145 0.16 -7.54 7.72
C ARG A 145 -0.16 -7.43 9.20
N ARG A 146 -0.79 -8.46 9.76
CA ARG A 146 -1.09 -8.56 11.19
C ARG A 146 -1.15 -10.03 11.60
N ASP A 147 -0.48 -10.37 12.71
CA ASP A 147 -0.45 -11.72 13.29
C ASP A 147 -0.01 -12.78 12.26
N GLU A 148 1.09 -12.50 11.56
CA GLU A 148 1.72 -13.34 10.52
C GLU A 148 0.92 -13.54 9.23
N ALA A 149 -0.40 -13.29 9.25
CA ALA A 149 -1.29 -13.34 8.09
C ALA A 149 -1.43 -11.98 7.40
N TRP A 150 -1.85 -12.03 6.14
CA TRP A 150 -2.30 -10.87 5.40
C TRP A 150 -3.72 -10.55 5.75
N ARG A 151 -4.02 -9.26 5.80
CA ARG A 151 -5.37 -8.77 5.98
C ARG A 151 -5.63 -7.66 4.99
N GLY A 152 -6.90 -7.48 4.67
CA GLY A 152 -7.30 -6.38 3.80
C GLY A 152 -8.73 -5.97 4.02
N PHE A 153 -9.01 -4.74 3.64
CA PHE A 153 -10.34 -4.16 3.60
C PHE A 153 -10.51 -3.36 2.30
N ILE A 154 -11.75 -3.06 1.98
CA ILE A 154 -12.10 -2.22 0.85
C ILE A 154 -12.53 -0.86 1.39
N VAL A 155 -11.97 0.21 0.81
CA VAL A 155 -12.45 1.57 0.99
C VAL A 155 -13.30 1.93 -0.21
N PHE A 156 -14.47 2.51 0.03
CA PHE A 156 -15.35 3.04 -0.99
C PHE A 156 -15.41 4.54 -0.86
N ASN A 157 -15.10 5.24 -1.96
CA ASN A 157 -15.17 6.69 -2.06
C ASN A 157 -16.17 7.06 -3.18
N PRO A 158 -17.18 7.90 -2.93
CA PRO A 158 -17.98 8.46 -4.00
C PRO A 158 -17.09 9.35 -4.88
N VAL A 159 -17.31 9.30 -6.20
CA VAL A 159 -16.55 10.15 -7.12
C VAL A 159 -17.05 11.58 -7.02
N GLY A 160 -16.19 12.49 -6.54
CA GLY A 160 -16.51 13.91 -6.40
C GLY A 160 -16.91 14.34 -4.98
N GLU A 161 -16.84 13.43 -4.02
CA GLU A 161 -17.10 13.69 -2.60
C GLU A 161 -15.92 13.21 -1.75
N ASP A 162 -15.73 13.83 -0.58
CA ASP A 162 -14.65 13.47 0.37
C ASP A 162 -15.07 12.39 1.38
N GLU A 163 -16.32 11.92 1.31
CA GLU A 163 -16.80 10.89 2.22
C GLU A 163 -16.15 9.54 1.88
N MET A 164 -15.67 8.82 2.91
CA MET A 164 -15.11 7.49 2.74
C MET A 164 -15.79 6.51 3.68
N VAL A 165 -16.21 5.36 3.15
CA VAL A 165 -16.70 4.25 3.96
C VAL A 165 -15.81 3.04 3.75
N ARG A 166 -15.52 2.29 4.81
CA ARG A 166 -14.65 1.12 4.74
C ARG A 166 -15.34 -0.13 5.26
N THR A 167 -14.99 -1.27 4.68
CA THR A 167 -15.32 -2.57 5.26
C THR A 167 -14.48 -2.84 6.50
N ALA A 168 -14.91 -3.84 7.29
CA ALA A 168 -14.00 -4.52 8.20
C ALA A 168 -12.88 -5.24 7.43
N ASP A 169 -11.95 -5.86 8.14
CA ASP A 169 -10.90 -6.73 7.59
C ASP A 169 -11.53 -8.01 7.00
N ILE A 170 -12.08 -7.92 5.79
CA ILE A 170 -12.82 -9.01 5.12
C ILE A 170 -11.90 -10.00 4.40
N PHE A 171 -10.63 -9.65 4.20
CA PHE A 171 -9.63 -10.54 3.61
C PHE A 171 -8.69 -11.05 4.68
N ARG A 172 -8.35 -12.33 4.60
CA ARG A 172 -7.27 -12.95 5.37
C ARG A 172 -6.65 -14.10 4.60
N GLU A 173 -5.41 -13.98 4.17
CA GLU A 173 -4.69 -15.02 3.41
C GLU A 173 -3.20 -15.07 3.80
N GLU A 174 -2.44 -16.02 3.26
CA GLU A 174 -0.99 -16.14 3.46
C GLU A 174 -0.18 -15.38 2.39
N ASP A 175 -0.79 -15.09 1.24
CA ASP A 175 -0.18 -14.39 0.10
C ASP A 175 -1.02 -13.14 -0.30
N PRO A 176 -0.41 -11.96 -0.49
CA PRO A 176 -1.13 -10.76 -0.95
C PRO A 176 -1.69 -10.88 -2.36
N ASP A 177 -1.03 -11.65 -3.23
CA ASP A 177 -1.47 -11.86 -4.61
C ASP A 177 -2.80 -12.64 -4.62
N GLU A 178 -3.04 -13.54 -3.66
CA GLU A 178 -4.33 -14.23 -3.49
C GLU A 178 -5.45 -13.24 -3.13
N ILE A 179 -5.18 -12.30 -2.20
CA ILE A 179 -6.16 -11.26 -1.83
C ILE A 179 -6.45 -10.35 -3.03
N ARG A 180 -5.42 -9.91 -3.74
CA ARG A 180 -5.58 -9.07 -4.94
C ARG A 180 -6.40 -9.79 -6.01
N ASN A 181 -6.06 -11.04 -6.32
CA ASN A 181 -6.78 -11.84 -7.31
C ASN A 181 -8.25 -12.04 -6.91
N ARG A 182 -8.52 -12.25 -5.62
CA ARG A 182 -9.88 -12.37 -5.10
C ARG A 182 -10.66 -11.06 -5.25
N PHE A 183 -10.04 -9.92 -4.95
CA PHE A 183 -10.64 -8.60 -5.16
C PHE A 183 -10.91 -8.30 -6.65
N LEU A 184 -9.96 -8.63 -7.52
CA LEU A 184 -10.13 -8.51 -8.98
C LEU A 184 -11.24 -9.44 -9.51
N GLY A 185 -11.40 -10.61 -8.90
CA GLY A 185 -12.47 -11.56 -9.21
C GLY A 185 -13.87 -11.15 -8.74
N PHE A 186 -14.00 -10.10 -7.92
CA PHE A 186 -15.31 -9.62 -7.50
C PHE A 186 -16.10 -9.03 -8.67
N HIS A 187 -17.36 -9.43 -8.78
CA HIS A 187 -18.29 -8.82 -9.72
C HIS A 187 -18.81 -7.50 -9.14
N ASN A 188 -19.32 -6.62 -9.99
CA ASN A 188 -19.87 -5.34 -9.55
C ASN A 188 -20.95 -5.52 -8.46
N GLN A 189 -21.83 -6.52 -8.61
CA GLN A 189 -22.85 -6.87 -7.62
C GLN A 189 -22.26 -7.23 -6.25
N THR A 190 -21.09 -7.89 -6.21
CA THR A 190 -20.38 -8.23 -4.97
C THR A 190 -19.85 -6.95 -4.30
N LEU A 191 -19.25 -6.04 -5.08
CA LEU A 191 -18.79 -4.75 -4.56
C LEU A 191 -19.95 -3.89 -4.05
N GLN A 192 -21.09 -3.86 -4.76
CA GLN A 192 -22.33 -3.22 -4.29
C GLN A 192 -22.87 -3.84 -3.01
N ALA A 193 -22.77 -5.17 -2.84
CA ALA A 193 -23.17 -5.82 -1.58
C ALA A 193 -22.28 -5.40 -0.41
N PHE A 194 -20.95 -5.33 -0.62
CA PHE A 194 -20.03 -4.82 0.40
C PHE A 194 -20.29 -3.35 0.72
N LEU A 195 -20.51 -2.50 -0.28
CA LEU A 195 -20.83 -1.10 -0.08
C LEU A 195 -22.12 -0.94 0.75
N ARG A 196 -23.20 -1.65 0.38
CA ARG A 196 -24.45 -1.65 1.17
C ARG A 196 -24.27 -2.12 2.61
N SER A 197 -23.31 -3.00 2.88
CA SER A 197 -23.04 -3.50 4.23
C SER A 197 -22.34 -2.49 5.15
N VAL A 198 -21.75 -1.44 4.57
CA VAL A 198 -20.98 -0.41 5.32
C VAL A 198 -21.60 0.97 5.25
N LEU A 199 -22.62 1.16 4.41
CA LEU A 199 -23.43 2.37 4.44
C LEU A 199 -24.29 2.41 5.72
N PRO A 200 -24.43 3.59 6.34
CA PRO A 200 -25.19 3.78 7.57
C PRO A 200 -26.70 3.56 7.41
#